data_AF-A0AAU6NSV6-F1
#
_entry.id   AF-A0AAU6NSV6-F1
#
_cell.length_a   1.000
_cell.length_b   1.000
_cell.length_c   1.000
_cell.angle_alpha   90.00
_cell.angle_beta   90.00
_cell.angle_gamma   90.00
#
_symmetry.space_group_name_H-M   'P 1'
#
loop_
_entity.id
_entity.type
_entity.pdbx_description
1 polymer ?
#
loop_
_entity_poly.entity_id
_entity_poly.type
_entity_poly.pdbx_seq_one_letter_code
_entity_poly.pdbx_strand_id
1 'polypeptide(L)'
;MVHSPHPDDPAIAVIQDFKRRLDHRFLRKEGTVWYADFAANPFPEELAVSGGYIEGAKRKITVNAYERDPEARRICIRHHGAVCKCCGFDFEKTYGEQGRGFIHVHHIRPLATLGEGYQINPVTELVPLCPNCHAMVHRGNEGRPLSVEALRHMIRR
;
A
#
# COMPACT_ATOMS: atom_id res chain seq x y z
N MET A 1 -4.99 15.16 -35.15
CA MET A 1 -6.41 15.25 -35.50
C MET A 1 -6.51 16.16 -36.71
N VAL A 2 -6.98 15.64 -37.84
CA VAL A 2 -7.17 16.42 -39.08
C VAL A 2 -8.61 16.94 -39.05
N HIS A 3 -8.80 18.23 -39.27
CA HIS A 3 -10.12 18.85 -39.29
C HIS A 3 -10.67 18.79 -40.72
N SER A 4 -11.79 18.10 -40.94
CA SER A 4 -12.47 18.11 -42.23
C SER A 4 -13.23 19.43 -42.42
N PRO A 5 -13.10 20.11 -43.58
CA PRO A 5 -13.93 21.26 -43.90
C PRO A 5 -15.40 20.88 -44.19
N HIS A 6 -15.69 19.60 -44.43
CA HIS A 6 -17.05 19.09 -44.66
C HIS A 6 -17.38 17.89 -43.76
N PRO A 7 -18.53 17.89 -43.06
CA PRO A 7 -18.90 16.85 -42.10
C PRO A 7 -19.17 15.47 -42.74
N ASP A 8 -19.41 15.43 -44.05
CA ASP A 8 -19.77 14.22 -44.80
C ASP A 8 -18.61 13.67 -45.66
N ASP A 9 -17.36 14.06 -45.39
CA ASP A 9 -16.20 13.54 -46.12
C ASP A 9 -15.93 12.06 -45.76
N PRO A 10 -16.14 11.11 -46.70
CA PRO A 10 -15.99 9.68 -46.43
C PRO A 10 -14.52 9.27 -46.21
N ALA A 11 -13.55 10.14 -46.52
CA ALA A 11 -12.13 9.89 -46.29
C ALA A 11 -11.69 10.20 -44.83
N ILE A 12 -12.56 10.82 -44.02
CA ILE A 12 -12.21 11.29 -42.68
C ILE A 12 -13.18 10.66 -41.66
N ALA A 13 -12.63 9.92 -40.70
CA ALA A 13 -13.42 9.38 -39.60
C ALA A 13 -13.90 10.52 -38.69
N VAL A 14 -15.22 10.75 -38.66
CA VAL A 14 -15.86 11.75 -37.79
C VAL A 14 -16.43 11.06 -36.56
N ILE A 15 -16.11 11.57 -35.36
CA ILE A 15 -16.75 11.14 -34.11
C ILE A 15 -18.18 11.68 -34.13
N GLN A 16 -19.17 10.80 -34.33
CA GLN A 16 -20.58 11.19 -34.43
C GLN A 16 -21.16 11.65 -33.09
N ASP A 17 -20.74 11.02 -31.99
CA ASP A 17 -21.17 11.35 -30.64
C ASP A 17 -20.11 10.87 -29.63
N PHE A 18 -20.07 11.48 -28.45
CA PHE A 18 -19.22 11.02 -27.37
C PHE A 18 -20.01 10.95 -26.06
N LYS A 19 -20.04 9.76 -25.46
CA LYS A 19 -20.60 9.59 -24.12
C LYS A 19 -19.57 9.98 -23.08
N ARG A 20 -19.80 11.10 -22.41
CA ARG A 20 -18.93 11.62 -21.36
C ARG A 20 -19.07 10.78 -20.09
N ARG A 21 -18.27 9.72 -19.97
CA ARG A 21 -18.24 8.82 -18.81
C ARG A 21 -16.95 9.01 -18.03
N LEU A 22 -17.05 9.59 -16.83
CA LEU A 22 -15.96 9.67 -15.87
C LEU A 22 -16.05 8.47 -14.93
N ASP A 23 -15.20 7.48 -15.14
CA ASP A 23 -15.05 6.39 -14.17
C ASP A 23 -13.85 6.69 -13.27
N HIS A 24 -13.99 6.43 -11.97
CA HIS A 24 -12.84 6.41 -11.07
C HIS A 24 -11.86 5.33 -11.52
N ARG A 25 -10.59 5.70 -11.65
CA ARG A 25 -9.47 4.82 -11.99
C ARG A 25 -8.37 5.00 -10.97
N PHE A 26 -7.61 3.94 -10.72
CA PHE A 26 -6.42 3.98 -9.89
C PHE A 26 -5.18 4.06 -10.78
N LEU A 27 -4.21 4.88 -10.40
CA LEU A 27 -2.95 4.97 -11.12
C LEU A 27 -2.00 3.89 -10.60
N ARG A 28 -1.53 3.03 -11.51
CA ARG A 28 -0.53 2.00 -11.25
C ARG A 28 0.73 2.33 -12.03
N LYS A 29 1.90 2.25 -11.39
CA LYS A 29 3.19 2.49 -12.04
C LYS A 29 3.93 1.18 -12.23
N GLU A 30 4.31 0.84 -13.45
CA GLU A 30 5.24 -0.26 -13.73
C GLU A 30 6.47 0.31 -14.44
N GLY A 31 7.64 0.22 -13.79
CA GLY A 31 8.86 0.85 -14.30
C GLY A 31 8.71 2.37 -14.43
N THR A 32 8.80 2.87 -15.66
CA THR A 32 8.66 4.31 -16.00
C THR A 32 7.26 4.68 -16.51
N VAL A 33 6.36 3.71 -16.68
CA VAL A 33 5.06 3.89 -17.34
C VAL A 33 3.93 3.89 -16.30
N TRP A 34 2.96 4.78 -16.50
CA TRP A 34 1.74 4.88 -15.70
C TRP A 34 0.55 4.28 -16.44
N TYR A 35 -0.22 3.45 -15.74
CA TYR A 35 -1.44 2.81 -16.23
C TYR A 35 -2.62 3.27 -15.39
N ALA A 36 -3.76 3.50 -16.04
CA ALA A 36 -5.04 3.71 -15.36
C ALA A 36 -5.77 2.37 -15.25
N ASP A 37 -5.89 1.84 -14.03
CA ASP A 37 -6.47 0.54 -13.72
C ASP A 37 -7.83 0.68 -13.03
N PHE A 38 -8.66 -0.35 -13.15
CA PHE A 38 -9.95 -0.49 -12.50
C PHE A 38 -9.85 -1.13 -11.12
N ALA A 39 -8.82 -1.93 -10.88
CA ALA A 39 -8.61 -2.59 -9.60
C ALA A 39 -7.88 -1.67 -8.62
N ALA A 40 -8.50 -1.42 -7.46
CA ALA A 40 -7.75 -0.96 -6.30
C ALA A 40 -6.71 -2.03 -5.99
N ASN A 41 -5.43 -1.62 -5.88
CA ASN A 41 -4.27 -2.46 -5.63
C ASN A 41 -4.66 -3.74 -4.86
N PRO A 42 -4.58 -4.95 -5.47
CA PRO A 42 -4.89 -6.16 -4.73
C PRO A 42 -3.96 -6.20 -3.52
N PHE A 43 -4.42 -6.78 -2.41
CA PHE A 43 -3.55 -6.97 -1.25
C PHE A 43 -2.23 -7.63 -1.72
N PRO A 44 -1.06 -7.36 -1.09
CA PRO A 44 0.22 -7.90 -1.56
C PRO A 44 0.25 -9.43 -1.75
N GLU A 45 -0.67 -10.12 -1.08
CA GLU A 45 -0.87 -11.58 -1.09
C GLU A 45 -1.87 -12.05 -2.15
N GLU A 46 -2.66 -11.15 -2.73
CA GLU A 46 -3.67 -11.43 -3.74
C GLU A 46 -3.11 -11.18 -5.14
N LEU A 47 -3.13 -12.22 -5.97
CA LEU A 47 -2.83 -12.10 -7.38
C LEU A 47 -4.11 -11.85 -8.15
N ALA A 48 -4.12 -10.82 -9.01
CA ALA A 48 -5.19 -10.66 -9.99
C ALA A 48 -5.19 -11.89 -10.93
N VAL A 49 -6.22 -12.73 -10.82
CA VAL A 49 -6.44 -13.87 -11.72
C VAL A 49 -7.55 -13.48 -12.69
N SER A 50 -7.23 -13.43 -13.98
CA SER A 50 -8.22 -13.25 -15.04
C SER A 50 -8.94 -14.59 -15.29
N GLY A 51 -10.18 -14.69 -14.83
CA GLY A 51 -11.08 -15.81 -15.13
C GLY A 51 -11.07 -16.94 -14.10
N GLY A 52 -12.27 -17.38 -13.71
CA GLY A 52 -12.56 -18.57 -12.90
C GLY A 52 -12.09 -18.54 -11.44
N TYR A 53 -12.94 -18.99 -10.52
CA TYR A 53 -12.61 -19.22 -9.11
C TYR A 53 -11.79 -20.52 -8.94
N ILE A 54 -10.65 -20.64 -9.63
CA ILE A 54 -9.75 -21.79 -9.48
C ILE A 54 -8.80 -21.51 -8.31
N GLU A 55 -9.18 -21.99 -7.12
CA GLU A 55 -8.35 -21.94 -5.92
C GLU A 55 -7.17 -22.93 -6.01
N GLY A 56 -6.01 -22.57 -5.43
CA GLY A 56 -4.87 -23.49 -5.30
C GLY A 56 -3.81 -23.44 -6.42
N ALA A 57 -3.96 -22.59 -7.42
CA ALA A 57 -2.91 -22.35 -8.42
C ALA A 57 -1.66 -21.72 -7.78
N LYS A 58 -0.53 -22.43 -7.82
CA LYS A 58 0.74 -21.95 -7.26
C LYS A 58 1.46 -21.08 -8.29
N ARG A 59 1.64 -19.78 -8.00
CA ARG A 59 2.54 -18.88 -8.73
C ARG A 59 3.74 -18.56 -7.85
N LYS A 60 4.94 -18.64 -8.43
CA LYS A 60 6.19 -18.26 -7.76
C LYS A 60 6.42 -16.77 -8.01
N ILE A 61 6.33 -15.97 -6.96
CA ILE A 61 6.61 -14.53 -7.01
C ILE A 61 8.02 -14.32 -6.44
N THR A 62 8.88 -13.61 -7.18
CA THR A 62 10.19 -13.19 -6.68
C THR A 62 10.01 -11.85 -5.99
N VAL A 63 10.05 -11.83 -4.66
CA VAL A 63 10.00 -10.58 -3.87
C VAL A 63 11.42 -10.16 -3.50
N ASN A 64 11.72 -8.86 -3.65
CA ASN A 64 12.95 -8.30 -3.11
C ASN A 64 12.83 -8.25 -1.58
N ALA A 65 13.62 -9.07 -0.88
CA ALA A 65 13.70 -9.04 0.57
C ALA A 65 14.75 -8.00 0.97
N TYR A 66 14.30 -6.86 1.48
CA TYR A 66 15.19 -5.94 2.19
C TYR A 66 15.53 -6.54 3.54
N GLU A 67 16.82 -6.58 3.87
CA GLU A 67 17.29 -7.05 5.17
C GLU A 67 16.71 -6.15 6.28
N ARG A 68 16.10 -6.78 7.28
CA ARG A 68 15.52 -6.08 8.45
C ARG A 68 16.25 -6.57 9.67
N ASP A 69 16.91 -5.67 10.39
CA ASP A 69 17.59 -6.00 11.65
C ASP A 69 16.55 -6.35 12.74
N PRO A 70 16.53 -7.60 13.24
CA PRO A 70 15.64 -8.00 14.32
C PRO A 70 15.88 -7.23 15.62
N GLU A 71 17.10 -6.76 15.88
CA GLU A 71 17.41 -5.99 17.09
C GLU A 71 16.80 -4.59 17.03
N ALA A 72 16.76 -3.95 15.86
CA ALA A 72 16.05 -2.68 15.67
C ALA A 72 14.56 -2.80 16.06
N ARG A 73 13.90 -3.87 15.59
CA ARG A 73 12.52 -4.19 16.02
C ARG A 73 12.45 -4.36 17.54
N ARG A 74 13.38 -5.10 18.15
CA ARG A 74 13.38 -5.40 19.58
C ARG A 74 13.58 -4.14 20.42
N ILE A 75 14.47 -3.24 20.01
CA ILE A 75 14.71 -1.93 20.64
C ILE A 75 13.45 -1.06 20.54
N CYS A 76 12.83 -0.98 19.35
CA CYS A 76 11.60 -0.22 19.14
C CYS A 76 10.49 -0.69 20.09
N ILE A 77 10.23 -2.01 20.17
CA ILE A 77 9.19 -2.56 21.04
C ILE A 77 9.53 -2.36 22.52
N ARG A 78 10.81 -2.53 22.92
CA ARG A 78 11.23 -2.31 24.31
C ARG A 78 11.01 -0.87 24.75
N HIS A 79 11.27 0.09 23.86
CA HIS A 79 11.10 1.51 24.15
C HIS A 79 9.63 1.95 24.11
N HIS A 80 8.89 1.55 23.07
CA HIS A 80 7.55 2.06 22.79
C HIS A 80 6.40 1.21 23.34
N GLY A 81 6.68 -0.05 23.69
CA GLY A 81 5.69 -1.08 24.03
C GLY A 81 5.04 -1.72 22.80
N ALA A 82 4.39 -2.86 23.01
CA ALA A 82 3.64 -3.60 21.97
C ALA A 82 2.19 -3.11 21.82
N VAL A 83 2.00 -1.77 21.83
CA VAL A 83 0.69 -1.12 21.72
C VAL A 83 0.66 -0.26 20.47
N CYS A 84 -0.40 -0.37 19.67
CA CYS A 84 -0.54 0.37 18.43
C CYS A 84 -0.52 1.89 18.68
N LYS A 85 0.47 2.61 18.15
CA LYS A 85 0.57 4.07 18.30
C LYS A 85 -0.46 4.84 17.49
N CYS A 86 -1.15 4.20 16.54
CA CYS A 86 -2.28 4.80 15.83
C CYS A 86 -3.57 4.68 16.64
N CYS A 87 -4.15 3.48 16.75
CA CYS A 87 -5.47 3.27 17.36
C CYS A 87 -5.45 2.96 18.87
N GLY A 88 -4.30 2.64 19.45
CA GLY A 88 -4.18 2.25 20.86
C GLY A 88 -4.48 0.79 21.15
N PHE A 89 -4.74 -0.03 20.13
CA PHE A 89 -5.01 -1.46 20.30
C PHE A 89 -3.82 -2.20 20.92
N ASP A 90 -4.12 -3.05 21.89
CA ASP A 90 -3.17 -3.85 22.66
C ASP A 90 -3.61 -5.31 22.58
N PHE A 91 -2.78 -6.14 21.94
CA PHE A 91 -3.09 -7.55 21.72
C PHE A 91 -3.05 -8.36 23.00
N GLU A 92 -2.15 -8.05 23.93
CA GLU A 92 -2.05 -8.78 25.20
C GLU A 92 -3.26 -8.48 26.08
N LYS A 93 -3.71 -7.21 26.12
CA LYS A 93 -4.94 -6.85 26.84
C LYS A 93 -6.20 -7.49 26.25
N THR A 94 -6.23 -7.71 24.94
CA THR A 94 -7.43 -8.22 24.25
C THR A 94 -7.46 -9.74 24.19
N TYR A 95 -6.32 -10.38 23.96
CA TYR A 95 -6.19 -11.82 23.68
C TYR A 95 -5.37 -12.59 24.73
N GLY A 96 -4.90 -11.91 25.78
CA GLY A 96 -4.07 -12.52 26.82
C GLY A 96 -2.70 -12.93 26.31
N GLU A 97 -2.19 -14.05 26.81
CA GLU A 97 -0.84 -14.55 26.51
C GLU A 97 -0.57 -14.73 25.01
N GLN A 98 -1.59 -15.13 24.23
CA GLN A 98 -1.48 -15.28 22.78
C GLN A 98 -1.14 -13.97 22.06
N GLY A 99 -1.54 -12.83 22.63
CA GLY A 99 -1.25 -11.50 22.09
C GLY A 99 0.06 -10.90 22.58
N ARG A 100 0.78 -11.55 23.50
CA ARG A 100 1.95 -10.98 24.17
C ARG A 100 3.06 -10.66 23.18
N GLY A 101 3.44 -9.38 23.13
CA GLY A 101 4.48 -8.88 22.23
C GLY A 101 4.09 -8.87 20.74
N PHE A 102 2.86 -9.24 20.39
CA PHE A 102 2.39 -9.26 19.01
C PHE A 102 2.05 -7.84 18.53
N ILE A 103 2.89 -7.31 17.64
CA ILE A 103 2.71 -6.00 17.02
C ILE A 103 3.55 -5.90 15.74
N HIS A 104 3.11 -5.14 14.73
CA HIS A 104 3.95 -4.82 13.58
C HIS A 104 4.81 -3.59 13.87
N VAL A 105 6.00 -3.52 13.28
CA VAL A 105 6.86 -2.32 13.36
C VAL A 105 6.95 -1.70 11.98
N HIS A 106 6.52 -0.46 11.90
CA HIS A 106 6.46 0.33 10.67
C HIS A 106 7.62 1.33 10.63
N HIS A 107 8.25 1.49 9.46
CA HIS A 107 9.26 2.52 9.24
C HIS A 107 8.55 3.81 8.85
N ILE A 108 8.71 4.87 9.65
CA ILE A 108 8.10 6.18 9.39
C ILE A 108 8.57 6.73 8.05
N ARG A 109 9.85 6.48 7.70
CA ARG A 109 10.43 6.77 6.38
C ARG A 109 10.58 5.45 5.62
N PRO A 110 10.01 5.30 4.41
CA PRO A 110 10.10 4.04 3.68
C PRO A 110 11.55 3.66 3.37
N LEU A 111 11.92 2.40 3.63
CA LEU A 111 13.27 1.88 3.35
C LEU A 111 13.71 2.11 1.90
N ALA A 112 12.78 2.02 0.93
CA ALA A 112 13.08 2.28 -0.48
C ALA A 112 13.55 3.71 -0.78
N THR A 113 13.36 4.66 0.16
CA THR A 113 13.86 6.04 0.05
C THR A 113 15.21 6.25 0.76
N LEU A 114 15.68 5.25 1.50
CA LEU A 114 16.93 5.29 2.23
C LEU A 114 18.03 4.67 1.36
N GLY A 115 19.17 5.35 1.23
CA GLY A 115 20.30 4.87 0.46
C GLY A 115 20.94 3.62 1.07
N GLU A 116 21.76 2.92 0.29
CA GLU A 116 22.54 1.77 0.77
C GLU A 116 23.41 2.16 1.98
N GLY A 117 23.42 1.32 3.02
CA GLY A 117 24.21 1.54 4.24
C GLY A 117 23.61 2.52 5.27
N TYR A 118 22.37 3.00 5.07
CA TYR A 118 21.72 3.88 6.05
C TYR A 118 21.46 3.16 7.38
N GLN A 119 22.00 3.70 8.48
CA GLN A 119 21.71 3.22 9.83
C GLN A 119 20.47 3.92 10.38
N ILE A 120 19.41 3.14 10.60
CA ILE A 120 18.17 3.65 11.19
C ILE A 120 18.31 3.84 12.70
N ASN A 121 17.59 4.80 13.26
CA ASN A 121 17.38 4.91 14.70
C ASN A 121 16.05 4.22 15.09
N PRO A 122 16.07 3.07 15.78
CA PRO A 122 14.86 2.30 16.07
C PRO A 122 13.86 2.99 17.01
N VAL A 123 14.31 4.01 17.75
CA VAL A 123 13.44 4.76 18.68
C VAL A 123 12.69 5.86 17.94
N THR A 124 13.34 6.55 17.00
CA THR A 124 12.76 7.74 16.35
C THR A 124 12.19 7.46 14.97
N GLU A 125 12.61 6.38 14.30
CA GLU A 125 12.25 6.10 12.91
C GLU A 125 11.34 4.88 12.74
N LEU A 126 11.13 4.12 13.82
CA LEU A 126 10.23 2.98 13.86
C LEU A 126 9.07 3.24 14.82
N VAL A 127 7.89 2.73 14.45
CA VAL A 127 6.67 2.89 15.24
C VAL A 127 5.88 1.59 15.31
N PRO A 128 5.44 1.14 16.51
CA PRO A 128 4.56 -0.02 16.63
C PRO A 128 3.14 0.27 16.13
N LEU A 129 2.61 -0.58 15.25
CA LEU A 129 1.25 -0.54 14.71
C LEU A 129 0.60 -1.92 14.75
N CYS A 130 -0.72 -1.99 14.97
CA CYS A 130 -1.45 -3.24 14.77
C CYS A 130 -1.50 -3.60 13.28
N PRO A 131 -1.70 -4.88 12.90
CA PRO A 131 -1.79 -5.30 11.50
C PRO A 131 -2.77 -4.46 10.67
N ASN A 132 -3.94 -4.13 11.21
CA ASN A 132 -4.94 -3.33 10.52
C ASN A 132 -4.46 -1.89 10.23
N CYS A 133 -3.91 -1.20 11.24
CA CYS A 133 -3.38 0.15 11.03
C CYS A 133 -2.14 0.13 10.13
N HIS A 134 -1.28 -0.87 10.25
CA HIS A 134 -0.12 -1.02 9.39
C HIS A 134 -0.53 -1.17 7.92
N ALA A 135 -1.52 -2.01 7.64
CA ALA A 135 -2.08 -2.16 6.30
C ALA A 135 -2.70 -0.85 5.78
N MET A 136 -3.44 -0.11 6.62
CA MET A 136 -4.05 1.15 6.22
C MET A 136 -3.04 2.27 5.95
N VAL A 137 -1.90 2.30 6.66
CA VAL A 137 -0.81 3.24 6.38
C VAL A 137 -0.25 3.03 4.97
N HIS A 138 -0.15 1.80 4.50
CA HIS A 138 0.37 1.49 3.16
C HIS A 138 -0.70 1.45 2.06
N ARG A 139 -1.99 1.55 2.41
CA ARG A 139 -3.08 1.43 1.44
C ARG A 139 -3.10 2.62 0.48
N GLY A 140 -2.99 2.33 -0.81
CA GLY A 140 -3.05 3.33 -1.90
C GLY A 140 -1.70 3.70 -2.49
N ASN A 141 -0.58 3.55 -1.76
CA ASN A 141 0.79 3.68 -2.31
C ASN A 141 1.84 3.20 -1.29
N GLU A 142 2.58 2.14 -1.61
CA GLU A 142 3.68 1.65 -0.75
C GLU A 142 4.88 2.61 -0.68
N GLY A 143 5.13 3.36 -1.76
CA GLY A 143 6.24 4.33 -1.86
C GLY A 143 5.98 5.64 -1.13
N ARG A 144 4.71 5.94 -0.79
CA ARG A 144 4.34 7.09 0.03
C ARG A 144 3.25 6.72 1.04
N PRO A 145 3.62 6.02 2.12
CA PRO A 145 2.67 5.64 3.17
C PRO A 145 2.06 6.89 3.83
N LEU A 146 0.83 6.76 4.31
CA LEU A 146 0.15 7.78 5.09
C LEU A 146 0.83 7.95 6.45
N SER A 147 0.93 9.18 6.97
CA SER A 147 1.47 9.36 8.32
C SER A 147 0.54 8.73 9.37
N VAL A 148 1.12 8.24 10.47
CA VAL A 148 0.35 7.65 11.58
C VAL A 148 -0.66 8.65 12.16
N GLU A 149 -0.29 9.93 12.20
CA GLU A 149 -1.15 11.03 12.64
C GLU A 149 -2.33 11.25 11.69
N ALA A 150 -2.09 11.31 10.38
CA ALA A 150 -3.16 11.46 9.40
C ALA A 150 -4.12 10.27 9.44
N LEU A 151 -3.60 9.03 9.56
CA LEU A 151 -4.45 7.85 9.72
C LEU A 151 -5.28 7.93 11.00
N ARG A 152 -4.70 8.38 12.11
CA ARG A 152 -5.40 8.53 13.38
C ARG A 152 -6.61 9.48 13.26
N HIS A 153 -6.50 10.56 12.49
CA HIS A 153 -7.61 11.48 12.23
C HIS A 153 -8.74 10.87 11.37
N MET A 154 -8.46 9.81 10.61
CA MET A 154 -9.47 9.13 9.79
C MET A 154 -10.26 8.07 10.55
N ILE A 155 -9.74 7.58 11.69
CA ILE A 155 -10.39 6.54 12.49
C ILE A 155 -11.62 7.14 13.17
N ARG A 156 -12.80 6.59 12.85
CA ARG A 156 -14.04 6.84 13.58
C ARG A 156 -14.06 5.93 14.82
N ARG A 157 -14.22 6.53 15.99
CA ARG A 157 -14.29 5.82 17.28
C ARG A 157 -15.74 5.72 17.73
#